data_AF-A0A9P9WV34-F1
#
_entry.id   AF-A0A9P9WV34-F1
#
_cell.length_a   1.000
_cell.length_b   1.000
_cell.length_c   1.000
_cell.angle_alpha   90.00
_cell.angle_beta   90.00
_cell.angle_gamma   90.00
#
_symmetry.space_group_name_H-M   'P 1'
#
loop_
_entity.id
_entity.type
_entity.pdbx_description
1 polymer ?
#
loop_
_entity_poly.entity_id
_entity_poly.type
_entity_poly.pdbx_seq_one_letter_code
_entity_poly.pdbx_strand_id
1 'polypeptide(L)'
;MRPGSTRDASSEEPLDYDDVSSPATSSLIDVTPRDPFVGTAFEMPYKSRPLFHLFMTTRVLHSTPVARDKNSFLVHRALSHPGFLHGALLMTTLQWAWSTGDSEQFRVPYLYHKLQAIRFVNEQLANPETAVHEGTIAAVASLALVENSLGSDDAVTSHLRGLARIKEIQDRNGASRSPGLLQRVILMAARCVKSRPVCGILDISRTDDVHQSIIVSILRIALRPIYDIFTLTGSEHLTEELSNVLARQSSHAQALDSNLVALQSVDSSRTGFISCYFYLYMILRESGVDAFVLNWLLEQLLADVCRTESLMHKGSYSQSLWFWTVMFGACATVAARITSPLENEQMSAIRDVYMDKINLASQVLKIKSWEGAKSALRLFAWEDDFDGEEELRRLWEEAVWEDDGHRPKLHSLSSGFPIS
;
A
#
# COMPACT_ATOMS: atom_id res chain seq x y z
N MET A 1 45.20 -54.85 53.14
CA MET A 1 44.09 -54.67 54.09
C MET A 1 44.31 -53.34 54.82
N ARG A 2 43.29 -52.47 54.71
CA ARG A 2 43.05 -51.10 55.22
C ARG A 2 44.09 -50.42 56.14
N PRO A 3 44.52 -49.19 55.80
CA PRO A 3 44.82 -48.12 56.75
C PRO A 3 43.63 -47.14 56.85
N GLY A 4 43.49 -46.49 58.01
CA GLY A 4 42.44 -45.53 58.32
C GLY A 4 42.97 -44.11 58.53
N SER A 5 42.28 -43.18 57.89
CA SER A 5 41.93 -41.81 58.32
C SER A 5 43.03 -40.81 58.67
N THR A 6 43.23 -39.85 57.76
CA THR A 6 43.69 -38.48 58.03
C THR A 6 42.89 -37.48 57.18
N ARG A 7 42.44 -36.40 57.83
CA ARG A 7 41.92 -35.10 57.33
C ARG A 7 42.25 -34.11 58.46
N ASP A 8 42.63 -32.84 58.29
CA ASP A 8 42.56 -31.78 57.28
C ASP A 8 43.57 -30.69 57.76
N ALA A 9 43.96 -29.61 57.09
CA ALA A 9 43.89 -29.09 55.73
C ALA A 9 44.86 -27.89 55.71
N SER A 10 45.55 -27.67 54.58
CA SER A 10 46.28 -26.43 54.31
C SER A 10 46.21 -26.09 52.83
N SER A 11 45.74 -24.87 52.57
CA SER A 11 46.14 -23.94 51.50
C SER A 11 46.01 -24.36 50.02
N GLU A 12 45.02 -23.75 49.39
CA GLU A 12 45.03 -22.94 48.15
C GLU A 12 45.51 -23.54 46.81
N GLU A 13 44.65 -23.31 45.81
CA GLU A 13 44.69 -23.70 44.39
C GLU A 13 45.84 -23.05 43.59
N PRO A 14 46.10 -23.53 42.35
CA PRO A 14 45.39 -22.92 41.22
C PRO A 14 44.90 -23.91 40.15
N LEU A 15 43.85 -23.44 39.46
CA LEU A 15 43.12 -24.03 38.34
C LEU A 15 43.98 -24.20 37.07
N ASP A 16 43.86 -25.35 36.39
CA ASP A 16 43.66 -25.39 34.94
C ASP A 16 43.23 -26.77 34.42
N TYR A 17 42.53 -26.74 33.28
CA TYR A 17 42.25 -27.80 32.28
C TYR A 17 40.81 -28.32 32.08
N ASP A 18 40.46 -28.26 30.79
CA ASP A 18 39.26 -28.67 30.08
C ASP A 18 38.93 -30.19 30.10
N ASP A 19 37.64 -30.44 29.89
CA ASP A 19 37.06 -31.34 28.89
C ASP A 19 36.43 -32.72 29.24
N VAL A 20 35.26 -32.92 28.59
CA VAL A 20 34.47 -34.12 28.21
C VAL A 20 34.06 -35.18 29.27
N SER A 21 32.75 -35.27 29.53
CA SER A 21 31.83 -36.36 29.09
C SER A 21 30.63 -36.55 30.04
N SER A 22 29.43 -36.41 29.47
CA SER A 22 28.11 -36.67 30.08
C SER A 22 27.90 -38.18 30.36
N PRO A 23 26.89 -38.56 31.19
CA PRO A 23 25.59 -38.81 30.56
C PRO A 23 24.37 -38.30 31.35
N ALA A 24 23.49 -37.67 30.56
CA ALA A 24 22.04 -37.56 30.67
C ALA A 24 21.32 -38.19 31.88
N THR A 25 20.58 -37.33 32.60
CA THR A 25 19.20 -37.62 32.99
C THR A 25 18.32 -36.43 32.64
N SER A 26 17.44 -36.71 31.68
CA SER A 26 16.34 -35.89 31.18
C SER A 26 15.39 -35.40 32.27
N SER A 27 15.09 -34.10 32.28
CA SER A 27 13.78 -33.62 32.70
C SER A 27 13.35 -32.40 31.89
N LEU A 28 12.27 -32.62 31.14
CA LEU A 28 11.34 -31.67 30.52
C LEU A 28 11.95 -30.50 29.75
N ILE A 29 12.12 -30.76 28.45
CA ILE A 29 12.12 -29.74 27.41
C ILE A 29 10.82 -28.94 27.57
N ASP A 30 10.91 -27.71 28.05
CA ASP A 30 9.84 -26.74 27.83
C ASP A 30 9.91 -26.35 26.35
N VAL A 31 9.12 -27.06 25.53
CA VAL A 31 8.85 -26.72 24.14
C VAL A 31 7.86 -25.56 24.13
N THR A 32 8.26 -24.42 24.70
CA THR A 32 7.72 -23.16 24.21
C THR A 32 8.27 -23.00 22.78
N PRO A 33 7.42 -22.68 21.78
CA PRO A 33 7.90 -22.54 20.40
C PRO A 33 9.05 -21.55 20.43
N ARG A 34 10.23 -21.94 19.90
CA ARG A 34 11.40 -21.06 19.74
C ARG A 34 10.90 -19.69 19.31
N ASP A 35 10.95 -18.74 20.23
CA ASP A 35 10.41 -17.41 19.97
C ASP A 35 11.20 -16.84 18.78
N PRO A 36 10.55 -16.54 17.63
CA PRO A 36 11.23 -16.06 16.44
C PRO A 36 11.93 -14.70 16.67
N PHE A 37 11.71 -14.08 17.83
CA PHE A 37 12.32 -12.82 18.25
C PHE A 37 13.54 -12.99 19.16
N VAL A 38 13.92 -14.21 19.57
CA VAL A 38 15.17 -14.45 20.31
C VAL A 38 16.34 -14.09 19.40
N GLY A 39 16.94 -12.92 19.63
CA GLY A 39 18.02 -12.35 18.83
C GLY A 39 17.62 -11.22 17.87
N THR A 40 16.34 -10.84 17.79
CA THR A 40 15.91 -9.62 17.05
C THR A 40 15.98 -8.38 17.96
N ALA A 41 16.17 -7.19 17.37
CA ALA A 41 16.26 -5.94 18.14
C ALA A 41 14.92 -5.45 18.72
N PHE A 42 13.80 -6.15 18.48
CA PHE A 42 12.46 -5.72 18.88
C PHE A 42 11.81 -6.74 19.82
N GLU A 43 11.48 -6.31 21.03
CA GLU A 43 10.65 -7.09 21.94
C GLU A 43 9.18 -7.03 21.49
N MET A 44 8.63 -8.17 21.04
CA MET A 44 7.24 -8.24 20.57
C MET A 44 6.29 -8.74 21.66
N PRO A 45 5.22 -8.00 21.99
CA PRO A 45 4.23 -8.47 22.95
C PRO A 45 3.60 -9.79 22.52
N TYR A 46 3.32 -10.67 23.48
CA TYR A 46 2.74 -12.00 23.23
C TYR A 46 1.50 -11.95 22.32
N LYS A 47 0.59 -10.98 22.57
CA LYS A 47 -0.63 -10.80 21.76
C LYS A 47 -0.36 -10.35 20.32
N SER A 48 0.78 -9.73 20.03
CA SER A 48 1.17 -9.30 18.68
C SER A 48 1.84 -10.39 17.86
N ARG A 49 2.32 -11.48 18.49
CA ARG A 49 3.02 -12.57 17.78
C ARG A 49 2.17 -13.23 16.68
N PRO A 50 0.87 -13.53 16.87
CA PRO A 50 0.05 -14.09 15.80
C PRO A 50 -0.15 -13.13 14.62
N LEU A 51 -0.28 -11.83 14.89
CA LEU A 51 -0.39 -10.81 13.85
C LEU A 51 0.91 -10.68 13.05
N PHE A 52 2.06 -10.72 13.72
CA PHE A 52 3.34 -10.71 13.01
C PHE A 52 3.58 -11.98 12.21
N HIS A 53 3.22 -13.15 12.75
CA HIS A 53 3.27 -14.39 11.99
C HIS A 53 2.40 -14.30 10.73
N LEU A 54 1.19 -13.75 10.85
CA LEU A 54 0.32 -13.47 9.69
C LEU A 54 1.02 -12.55 8.69
N PHE A 55 1.61 -11.44 9.14
CA PHE A 55 2.39 -10.54 8.29
C PHE A 55 3.55 -11.27 7.58
N MET A 56 4.34 -12.10 8.26
CA MET A 56 5.48 -12.76 7.64
C MET A 56 5.09 -13.81 6.60
N THR A 57 3.97 -14.50 6.83
CA THR A 57 3.61 -15.70 6.06
C THR A 57 2.54 -15.46 5.02
N THR A 58 1.78 -14.36 5.17
CA THR A 58 0.57 -14.12 4.40
C THR A 58 0.59 -12.72 3.82
N ARG A 59 0.13 -12.60 2.58
CA ARG A 59 -0.33 -11.34 2.01
C ARG A 59 -1.78 -11.51 1.58
N VAL A 60 -2.55 -10.44 1.57
CA VAL A 60 -3.98 -10.48 1.22
C VAL A 60 -4.17 -9.82 -0.14
N LEU A 61 -4.75 -10.56 -1.07
CA LEU A 61 -5.11 -10.08 -2.40
C LEU A 61 -6.63 -9.90 -2.44
N HIS A 62 -7.09 -8.66 -2.26
CA HIS A 62 -8.50 -8.33 -2.06
C HIS A 62 -9.08 -9.04 -0.83
N SER A 63 -9.72 -10.20 -1.02
CA SER A 63 -10.27 -11.03 0.06
C SER A 63 -9.62 -12.39 0.22
N THR A 64 -8.60 -12.69 -0.60
CA THR A 64 -7.94 -14.00 -0.60
C THR A 64 -6.58 -13.93 0.10
N PRO A 65 -6.39 -14.63 1.23
CA PRO A 65 -5.09 -14.79 1.85
C PRO A 65 -4.21 -15.73 1.02
N VAL A 66 -2.97 -15.31 0.74
CA VAL A 66 -2.02 -16.10 -0.05
C VAL A 66 -0.65 -16.09 0.59
N ALA A 67 0.13 -17.14 0.34
CA ALA A 67 1.47 -17.27 0.91
C ALA A 67 2.37 -16.11 0.47
N ARG A 68 3.07 -15.51 1.43
CA ARG A 68 4.11 -14.53 1.17
C ARG A 68 5.43 -15.24 0.85
N ASP A 69 6.20 -14.65 -0.05
CA ASP A 69 7.54 -15.13 -0.35
C ASP A 69 8.43 -15.12 0.90
N LYS A 70 9.22 -16.19 1.10
CA LYS A 70 10.09 -16.36 2.27
C LYS A 70 11.16 -15.25 2.35
N ASN A 71 11.53 -14.67 1.23
CA ASN A 71 12.48 -13.58 1.10
C ASN A 71 11.78 -12.27 0.73
N SER A 72 10.60 -11.99 1.28
CA SER A 72 9.87 -10.74 1.02
C SER A 72 10.62 -9.51 1.53
N PHE A 73 10.86 -8.53 0.64
CA PHE A 73 11.51 -7.27 1.01
C PHE A 73 10.71 -6.51 2.07
N LEU A 74 9.38 -6.63 2.09
CA LEU A 74 8.52 -6.02 3.10
C LEU A 74 8.87 -6.52 4.50
N VAL A 75 9.16 -7.81 4.65
CA VAL A 75 9.52 -8.41 5.95
C VAL A 75 10.89 -7.89 6.40
N HIS A 76 11.88 -7.89 5.50
CA HIS A 76 13.20 -7.32 5.77
C HIS A 76 13.12 -5.85 6.17
N ARG A 77 12.34 -5.06 5.44
CA ARG A 77 12.17 -3.62 5.69
C ARG A 77 11.37 -3.33 6.96
N ALA A 78 10.35 -4.14 7.28
CA ALA A 78 9.65 -4.05 8.55
C ALA A 78 10.60 -4.32 9.73
N LEU A 79 11.50 -5.29 9.61
CA LEU A 79 12.45 -5.65 10.67
C LEU A 79 13.69 -4.73 10.73
N SER A 80 13.89 -3.82 9.79
CA SER A 80 15.04 -2.91 9.81
C SER A 80 14.82 -1.68 10.68
N HIS A 81 13.57 -1.32 10.97
CA HIS A 81 13.26 -0.08 11.68
C HIS A 81 11.85 -0.10 12.32
N PRO A 82 11.66 0.39 13.57
CA PRO A 82 10.39 0.28 14.28
C PRO A 82 9.22 0.97 13.57
N GLY A 83 9.46 2.10 12.90
CA GLY A 83 8.43 2.78 12.09
C GLY A 83 7.85 1.90 10.98
N PHE A 84 8.69 1.12 10.27
CA PHE A 84 8.21 0.18 9.25
C PHE A 84 7.49 -1.01 9.89
N LEU A 85 7.99 -1.54 11.02
CA LEU A 85 7.36 -2.65 11.73
C LEU A 85 5.93 -2.31 12.15
N HIS A 86 5.74 -1.16 12.82
CA HIS A 86 4.40 -0.75 13.25
C HIS A 86 3.48 -0.46 12.06
N GLY A 87 3.99 0.18 11.01
CA GLY A 87 3.25 0.37 9.76
C GLY A 87 2.79 -0.96 9.14
N ALA A 88 3.70 -1.93 9.00
CA ALA A 88 3.40 -3.27 8.50
C ALA A 88 2.27 -3.96 9.28
N LEU A 89 2.32 -3.90 10.61
CA LEU A 89 1.35 -4.57 11.46
C LEU A 89 -0.02 -3.89 11.40
N LEU A 90 -0.07 -2.56 11.34
CA LEU A 90 -1.32 -1.82 11.11
C LEU A 90 -1.95 -2.17 9.75
N MET A 91 -1.15 -2.15 8.69
CA MET A 91 -1.59 -2.53 7.34
C MET A 91 -2.09 -3.98 7.28
N THR A 92 -1.41 -4.89 7.97
CA THR A 92 -1.81 -6.31 8.05
C THR A 92 -3.16 -6.47 8.75
N THR A 93 -3.43 -5.71 9.82
CA THR A 93 -4.75 -5.75 10.47
C THR A 93 -5.87 -5.23 9.58
N LEU A 94 -5.62 -4.18 8.81
CA LEU A 94 -6.59 -3.63 7.86
C LEU A 94 -6.91 -4.65 6.76
N GLN A 95 -5.88 -5.25 6.16
CA GLN A 95 -6.03 -6.28 5.15
C GLN A 95 -6.73 -7.54 5.66
N TRP A 96 -6.45 -7.95 6.91
CA TRP A 96 -7.17 -9.06 7.56
C TRP A 96 -8.66 -8.77 7.67
N ALA A 97 -9.03 -7.57 8.14
CA ALA A 97 -10.42 -7.16 8.25
C ALA A 97 -11.12 -7.15 6.89
N TRP A 98 -10.45 -6.68 5.82
CA TRP A 98 -11.00 -6.74 4.46
C TRP A 98 -11.21 -8.16 3.94
N SER A 99 -10.31 -9.09 4.25
CA SER A 99 -10.40 -10.46 3.74
C SER A 99 -11.34 -11.36 4.50
N THR A 100 -11.49 -11.14 5.81
CA THR A 100 -12.26 -12.04 6.67
C THR A 100 -13.55 -11.41 7.19
N GLY A 101 -13.67 -10.08 7.12
CA GLY A 101 -14.70 -9.33 7.85
C GLY A 101 -14.46 -9.26 9.36
N ASP A 102 -13.39 -9.86 9.89
CA ASP A 102 -13.08 -9.90 11.33
C ASP A 102 -12.15 -8.75 11.72
N SER A 103 -12.71 -7.76 12.40
CA SER A 103 -11.99 -6.63 12.99
C SER A 103 -11.60 -6.82 14.45
N GLU A 104 -12.11 -7.87 15.12
CA GLU A 104 -11.96 -8.07 16.56
C GLU A 104 -10.76 -8.95 16.91
N GLN A 105 -10.44 -9.96 16.10
CA GLN A 105 -9.32 -10.88 16.37
C GLN A 105 -8.00 -10.16 16.66
N PHE A 106 -7.69 -9.10 15.90
CA PHE A 106 -6.46 -8.33 16.04
C PHE A 106 -6.67 -6.94 16.62
N ARG A 107 -7.83 -6.64 17.21
CA ARG A 107 -8.14 -5.32 17.79
C ARG A 107 -7.11 -4.87 18.83
N VAL A 108 -6.71 -5.76 19.74
CA VAL A 108 -5.73 -5.42 20.80
C VAL A 108 -4.34 -5.15 20.22
N PRO A 109 -3.76 -6.04 19.38
CA PRO A 109 -2.51 -5.75 18.65
C PRO A 109 -2.57 -4.48 17.80
N TYR A 110 -3.69 -4.24 17.10
CA TYR A 110 -3.92 -3.03 16.30
C TYR A 110 -3.77 -1.77 17.17
N LEU A 111 -4.51 -1.68 18.27
CA LEU A 111 -4.46 -0.52 19.17
C LEU A 111 -3.07 -0.32 19.78
N TYR A 112 -2.39 -1.43 20.12
CA TYR A 112 -1.02 -1.37 20.61
C TYR A 112 -0.07 -0.77 19.55
N HIS A 113 -0.05 -1.30 18.33
CA HIS A 113 0.85 -0.82 17.28
C HIS A 113 0.48 0.58 16.77
N LYS A 114 -0.79 0.97 16.81
CA LYS A 114 -1.23 2.36 16.55
C LYS A 114 -0.60 3.30 17.58
N LEU A 115 -0.71 2.97 18.86
CA LEU A 115 -0.14 3.78 19.94
C LEU A 115 1.40 3.83 19.86
N GLN A 116 2.07 2.71 19.59
CA GLN A 116 3.52 2.68 19.43
C GLN A 116 3.98 3.47 18.20
N ALA A 117 3.27 3.39 17.07
CA ALA A 117 3.57 4.22 15.90
C ALA A 117 3.45 5.71 16.22
N ILE A 118 2.41 6.12 16.94
CA ILE A 118 2.23 7.53 17.35
C ILE A 118 3.36 7.98 18.29
N ARG A 119 3.72 7.16 19.29
CA ARG A 119 4.83 7.46 20.21
C ARG A 119 6.15 7.59 19.46
N PHE A 120 6.44 6.61 18.61
CA PHE A 120 7.61 6.61 17.74
C PHE A 120 7.69 7.89 16.90
N VAL A 121 6.61 8.24 16.20
CA VAL A 121 6.54 9.47 15.40
C VAL A 121 6.80 10.70 16.25
N ASN A 122 6.14 10.84 17.40
CA ASN A 122 6.33 12.01 18.27
C ASN A 122 7.78 12.15 18.77
N GLU A 123 8.44 11.04 19.09
CA GLU A 123 9.86 11.02 19.45
C GLU A 123 10.75 11.44 18.27
N GLN A 124 10.49 10.93 17.07
CA GLN A 124 11.26 11.32 15.88
C GLN A 124 11.05 12.78 15.47
N LEU A 125 9.86 13.33 15.68
CA LEU A 125 9.55 14.73 15.40
C LEU A 125 10.26 15.72 16.35
N ALA A 126 10.82 15.25 17.47
CA ALA A 126 11.57 16.11 18.39
C ALA A 126 12.91 16.60 17.81
N ASN A 127 13.46 15.92 16.80
CA ASN A 127 14.68 16.32 16.09
C ASN A 127 14.42 16.38 14.58
N PRO A 128 14.71 17.52 13.90
CA PRO A 128 14.52 17.65 12.44
C PRO A 128 15.20 16.57 11.59
N GLU A 129 16.36 16.05 12.01
CA GLU A 129 17.08 15.01 11.25
C GLU A 129 16.33 13.66 11.29
N THR A 130 15.79 13.29 12.44
CA THR A 130 14.99 12.06 12.60
C THR A 130 13.57 12.22 12.06
N ALA A 131 13.05 13.45 12.03
CA ALA A 131 11.73 13.76 11.49
C ALA A 131 11.63 13.46 9.98
N VAL A 132 12.72 13.69 9.24
CA VAL A 132 12.79 13.46 7.78
C VAL A 132 13.24 12.04 7.40
N HIS A 133 13.50 11.18 8.38
CA HIS A 133 13.91 9.80 8.15
C HIS A 133 12.78 8.98 7.48
N GLU A 134 13.14 8.06 6.60
CA GLU A 134 12.17 7.29 5.80
C GLU A 134 11.20 6.48 6.66
N GLY A 135 11.69 5.89 7.74
CA GLY A 135 10.86 5.13 8.67
C GLY A 135 9.86 5.99 9.44
N THR A 136 10.16 7.27 9.66
CA THR A 136 9.23 8.25 10.25
C THR A 136 8.13 8.58 9.26
N ILE A 137 8.49 8.90 8.01
CA ILE A 137 7.54 9.18 6.93
C ILE A 137 6.62 7.98 6.69
N ALA A 138 7.18 6.77 6.63
CA ALA A 138 6.41 5.54 6.44
C ALA A 138 5.45 5.25 7.60
N ALA A 139 5.85 5.53 8.84
CA ALA A 139 4.97 5.38 10.01
C ALA A 139 3.79 6.37 9.96
N VAL A 140 4.05 7.65 9.68
CA VAL A 140 2.98 8.65 9.55
C VAL A 140 2.07 8.35 8.36
N ALA A 141 2.63 7.93 7.22
CA ALA A 141 1.86 7.53 6.05
C ALA A 141 0.98 6.30 6.34
N SER A 142 1.51 5.28 7.03
CA SER A 142 0.74 4.08 7.41
C SER A 142 -0.40 4.42 8.36
N LEU A 143 -0.18 5.33 9.32
CA LEU A 143 -1.24 5.85 10.19
C LEU A 143 -2.31 6.57 9.36
N ALA A 144 -1.92 7.49 8.47
CA ALA A 144 -2.88 8.19 7.61
C ALA A 144 -3.72 7.22 6.76
N LEU A 145 -3.07 6.22 6.15
CA LEU A 145 -3.73 5.20 5.33
C LEU A 145 -4.79 4.43 6.12
N VAL A 146 -4.44 3.96 7.31
CA VAL A 146 -5.32 3.14 8.14
C VAL A 146 -6.45 3.96 8.73
N GLU A 147 -6.15 5.16 9.26
CA GLU A 147 -7.20 6.05 9.78
C GLU A 147 -8.18 6.50 8.69
N ASN A 148 -7.71 6.74 7.45
CA ASN A 148 -8.59 7.12 6.35
C ASN A 148 -9.46 5.95 5.88
N SER A 149 -8.92 4.74 5.98
CA SER A 149 -9.67 3.51 5.68
C SER A 149 -10.69 3.18 6.78
N LEU A 150 -10.53 3.74 7.98
CA LEU A 150 -11.47 3.55 9.10
C LEU A 150 -12.39 4.75 9.33
N GLY A 151 -12.28 5.80 8.50
CA GLY A 151 -13.15 6.99 8.56
C GLY A 151 -12.83 7.96 9.70
N SER A 152 -11.59 8.02 10.18
CA SER A 152 -11.17 8.99 11.21
C SER A 152 -10.60 10.27 10.61
N ASP A 153 -11.48 11.15 10.13
CA ASP A 153 -11.09 12.37 9.39
C ASP A 153 -10.12 13.29 10.16
N ASP A 154 -10.33 13.48 11.47
CA ASP A 154 -9.46 14.31 12.32
C ASP A 154 -8.04 13.76 12.42
N ALA A 155 -7.92 12.44 12.57
CA ALA A 155 -6.63 11.77 12.66
C ALA A 155 -5.91 11.83 11.31
N VAL A 156 -6.61 11.56 10.21
CA VAL A 156 -6.08 11.66 8.85
C VAL A 156 -5.56 13.06 8.58
N THR A 157 -6.36 14.08 8.89
CA THR A 157 -5.98 15.49 8.68
C THR A 157 -4.71 15.84 9.46
N SER A 158 -4.63 15.39 10.71
CA SER A 158 -3.45 15.55 11.55
C SER A 158 -2.21 14.89 10.94
N HIS A 159 -2.32 13.65 10.46
CA HIS A 159 -1.22 12.92 9.84
C HIS A 159 -0.78 13.52 8.50
N LEU A 160 -1.71 13.91 7.61
CA LEU A 160 -1.39 14.54 6.33
C LEU A 160 -0.72 15.91 6.52
N ARG A 161 -1.17 16.73 7.49
CA ARG A 161 -0.49 17.97 7.87
C ARG A 161 0.92 17.72 8.41
N GLY A 162 1.09 16.67 9.22
CA GLY A 162 2.41 16.23 9.70
C GLY A 162 3.36 15.89 8.55
N LEU A 163 2.91 15.09 7.56
CA LEU A 163 3.68 14.75 6.38
C LEU A 163 4.06 15.96 5.53
N ALA A 164 3.13 16.90 5.36
CA ALA A 164 3.40 18.14 4.65
C ALA A 164 4.49 18.96 5.34
N ARG A 165 4.44 19.03 6.68
CA ARG A 165 5.47 19.72 7.45
C ARG A 165 6.83 19.03 7.34
N ILE A 166 6.87 17.70 7.40
CA ILE A 166 8.11 16.94 7.16
C ILE A 166 8.65 17.24 5.75
N LYS A 167 7.78 17.28 4.75
CA LYS A 167 8.15 17.59 3.37
C LYS A 167 8.72 19.01 3.21
N GLU A 168 8.14 20.00 3.88
CA GLU A 168 8.68 21.37 3.91
C GLU A 168 10.10 21.41 4.50
N ILE A 169 10.38 20.62 5.53
CA ILE A 169 11.72 20.50 6.13
C ILE A 169 12.69 19.87 5.12
N GLN A 170 12.27 18.84 4.39
CA GLN A 170 13.08 18.23 3.33
C GLN A 170 13.37 19.21 2.18
N ASP A 171 12.37 19.94 1.73
CA ASP A 171 12.49 20.86 0.57
C ASP A 171 13.36 22.09 0.90
N ARG A 172 13.40 22.53 2.16
CA ARG A 172 14.32 23.59 2.63
C ARG A 172 15.79 23.24 2.43
N ASN A 173 16.13 21.95 2.30
CA ASN A 173 17.49 21.47 2.08
C ASN A 173 17.85 21.29 0.60
N GLY A 174 16.97 21.65 -0.35
CA GLY A 174 17.31 21.79 -1.76
C GLY A 174 16.39 21.03 -2.74
N ALA A 175 16.08 21.74 -3.83
CA ALA A 175 15.34 21.38 -5.05
C ALA A 175 13.80 21.26 -4.95
N SER A 176 13.12 22.32 -5.39
CA SER A 176 11.77 22.18 -5.95
C SER A 176 11.85 21.31 -7.20
N ARG A 177 11.45 20.04 -7.07
CA ARG A 177 11.33 19.11 -8.20
C ARG A 177 9.94 19.25 -8.84
N SER A 178 9.91 19.23 -10.17
CA SER A 178 8.66 19.09 -10.94
C SER A 178 7.86 17.88 -10.45
N PRO A 179 6.52 17.89 -10.59
CA PRO A 179 5.71 16.75 -10.23
C PRO A 179 6.13 15.51 -11.04
N GLY A 180 6.26 14.38 -10.35
CA GLY A 180 6.59 13.09 -10.94
C GLY A 180 5.45 12.52 -11.80
N LEU A 181 5.73 11.52 -12.64
CA LEU A 181 4.75 11.04 -13.63
C LEU A 181 3.44 10.61 -12.99
N LEU A 182 3.51 9.79 -11.92
CA LEU A 182 2.31 9.32 -11.23
C LEU A 182 1.48 10.49 -10.67
N GLN A 183 2.14 11.53 -10.16
CA GLN A 183 1.42 12.72 -9.68
C GLN A 183 0.69 13.42 -10.80
N ARG A 184 1.33 13.58 -11.97
CA ARG A 184 0.73 14.22 -13.13
C ARG A 184 -0.46 13.40 -13.65
N VAL A 185 -0.37 12.07 -13.64
CA VAL A 185 -1.49 11.17 -13.99
C VAL A 185 -2.66 11.30 -13.02
N ILE A 186 -2.41 11.35 -11.70
CA ILE A 186 -3.47 11.58 -10.68
C ILE A 186 -4.17 12.91 -10.95
N LEU A 187 -3.39 13.98 -11.19
CA LEU A 187 -3.91 15.32 -11.43
C LEU A 187 -4.71 15.40 -12.74
N MET A 188 -4.22 14.78 -13.81
CA MET A 188 -4.93 14.65 -15.09
C MET A 188 -6.27 13.94 -14.87
N ALA A 189 -6.27 12.79 -14.20
CA ALA A 189 -7.51 12.07 -13.94
C ALA A 189 -8.49 12.86 -13.07
N ALA A 190 -8.00 13.55 -12.05
CA ALA A 190 -8.82 14.42 -11.22
C ALA A 190 -9.47 15.55 -12.03
N ARG A 191 -8.73 16.19 -12.95
CA ARG A 191 -9.28 17.20 -13.86
C ARG A 191 -10.30 16.63 -14.84
N CYS A 192 -10.01 15.49 -15.47
CA CYS A 192 -10.93 14.79 -16.38
C CYS A 192 -12.23 14.41 -15.69
N VAL A 193 -12.17 13.93 -14.44
CA VAL A 193 -13.35 13.56 -13.68
C VAL A 193 -14.13 14.81 -13.25
N LYS A 194 -13.44 15.87 -12.81
CA LYS A 194 -14.07 17.14 -12.42
C LYS A 194 -14.83 17.83 -13.56
N SER A 195 -14.34 17.70 -14.79
CA SER A 195 -14.95 18.35 -15.96
C SER A 195 -16.15 17.58 -16.53
N ARG A 196 -16.37 16.33 -16.09
CA ARG A 196 -17.52 15.51 -16.52
C ARG A 196 -18.80 15.93 -15.78
N PRO A 197 -19.97 15.89 -16.46
CA PRO A 197 -21.23 16.03 -15.75
C PRO A 197 -21.42 14.85 -14.79
N VAL A 198 -22.04 15.09 -13.64
CA VAL A 198 -22.23 14.10 -12.56
C VAL A 198 -22.85 12.79 -13.08
N CYS A 199 -23.81 12.85 -14.03
CA CYS A 199 -24.39 11.67 -14.67
C CYS A 199 -23.36 10.82 -15.43
N GLY A 200 -22.42 11.44 -16.15
CA GLY A 200 -21.37 10.74 -16.88
C GLY A 200 -20.30 10.13 -15.97
N ILE A 201 -20.22 10.54 -14.70
CA ILE A 201 -19.37 9.93 -13.67
C ILE A 201 -20.09 8.73 -13.04
N LEU A 202 -21.39 8.85 -12.80
CA LEU A 202 -22.25 7.80 -12.24
C LEU A 202 -22.60 6.70 -13.26
N ASP A 203 -22.56 6.97 -14.55
CA ASP A 203 -22.65 5.91 -15.57
C ASP A 203 -21.40 5.01 -15.54
N ILE A 204 -20.23 5.55 -15.17
CA ILE A 204 -19.04 4.74 -14.88
C ILE A 204 -19.25 3.92 -13.60
N SER A 205 -20.06 4.40 -12.65
CA SER A 205 -20.47 3.61 -11.48
C SER A 205 -21.48 2.49 -11.79
N ARG A 206 -21.82 2.21 -13.05
CA ARG A 206 -22.45 0.92 -13.43
C ARG A 206 -21.45 -0.25 -13.51
N THR A 207 -20.22 -0.04 -13.07
CA THR A 207 -19.18 -1.05 -12.86
C THR A 207 -19.34 -1.74 -11.51
N ASP A 208 -18.54 -2.77 -11.23
CA ASP A 208 -18.51 -3.40 -9.90
C ASP A 208 -17.98 -2.46 -8.80
N ASP A 209 -18.20 -2.89 -7.55
CA ASP A 209 -17.79 -2.21 -6.31
C ASP A 209 -16.29 -1.91 -6.23
N VAL A 210 -15.46 -2.68 -6.92
CA VAL A 210 -14.00 -2.65 -6.78
C VAL A 210 -13.42 -1.40 -7.44
N HIS A 211 -13.74 -1.17 -8.71
CA HIS A 211 -13.19 -0.02 -9.44
C HIS A 211 -13.98 1.26 -9.24
N GLN A 212 -15.22 1.16 -8.74
CA GLN A 212 -15.90 2.31 -8.15
C GLN A 212 -15.03 2.96 -7.07
N SER A 213 -14.30 2.18 -6.26
CA SER A 213 -13.38 2.75 -5.26
C SER A 213 -12.33 3.68 -5.89
N ILE A 214 -11.75 3.34 -7.04
CA ILE A 214 -10.78 4.20 -7.76
C ILE A 214 -11.43 5.50 -8.23
N ILE A 215 -12.61 5.41 -8.84
CA ILE A 215 -13.35 6.58 -9.34
C ILE A 215 -13.68 7.52 -8.18
N VAL A 216 -14.22 6.97 -7.10
CA VAL A 216 -14.58 7.73 -5.90
C VAL A 216 -13.33 8.34 -5.25
N SER A 217 -12.20 7.64 -5.25
CA SER A 217 -10.94 8.20 -4.79
C SER A 217 -10.45 9.36 -5.65
N ILE A 218 -10.55 9.26 -6.99
CA ILE A 218 -10.19 10.37 -7.90
C ILE A 218 -11.14 11.56 -7.70
N LEU A 219 -12.44 11.31 -7.53
CA LEU A 219 -13.44 12.33 -7.21
C LEU A 219 -13.11 13.08 -5.92
N ARG A 220 -12.71 12.36 -4.86
CA ARG A 220 -12.28 12.99 -3.61
C ARG A 220 -11.13 13.96 -3.83
N ILE A 221 -10.13 13.60 -4.64
CA ILE A 221 -9.02 14.50 -4.97
C ILE A 221 -9.46 15.68 -5.84
N ALA A 222 -10.33 15.43 -6.82
CA ALA A 222 -10.85 16.45 -7.73
C ALA A 222 -11.68 17.54 -7.02
N LEU A 223 -12.46 17.12 -6.02
CA LEU A 223 -13.38 17.96 -5.27
C LEU A 223 -12.76 18.54 -3.99
N ARG A 224 -11.73 17.90 -3.46
CA ARG A 224 -10.97 18.35 -2.28
C ARG A 224 -9.48 18.37 -2.59
N PRO A 225 -9.01 19.34 -3.38
CA PRO A 225 -7.60 19.54 -3.61
C PRO A 225 -6.85 19.70 -2.30
N ILE A 226 -5.62 19.24 -2.26
CA ILE A 226 -4.77 19.31 -1.06
C ILE A 226 -4.48 20.72 -0.58
N TYR A 227 -4.58 21.69 -1.48
CA TYR A 227 -4.53 23.09 -1.10
C TYR A 227 -5.62 23.44 -0.08
N ASP A 228 -6.80 22.81 -0.13
CA ASP A 228 -7.87 22.99 0.86
C ASP A 228 -7.52 22.36 2.22
N ILE A 229 -6.75 21.26 2.25
CA ILE A 229 -6.23 20.65 3.50
C ILE A 229 -5.29 21.62 4.24
N PHE A 230 -4.60 22.49 3.50
CA PHE A 230 -3.62 23.46 4.02
C PHE A 230 -4.17 24.87 4.22
N THR A 231 -5.21 25.28 3.49
CA THR A 231 -5.76 26.66 3.55
C THR A 231 -6.96 26.80 4.49
N LEU A 232 -7.63 25.71 4.87
CA LEU A 232 -8.79 25.79 5.76
C LEU A 232 -8.40 25.64 7.23
N THR A 233 -8.35 26.80 7.89
CA THR A 233 -8.63 26.95 9.32
C THR A 233 -10.08 26.55 9.61
N GLY A 234 -10.39 25.25 9.60
CA GLY A 234 -11.73 24.74 9.90
C GLY A 234 -11.91 23.30 9.45
N SER A 235 -12.27 22.43 10.40
CA SER A 235 -12.55 21.00 10.18
C SER A 235 -13.79 20.73 9.31
N GLU A 236 -14.61 21.75 9.04
CA GLU A 236 -15.99 21.60 8.57
C GLU A 236 -16.12 21.14 7.09
N HIS A 237 -15.10 21.34 6.25
CA HIS A 237 -15.17 20.97 4.82
C HIS A 237 -14.74 19.52 4.51
N LEU A 238 -13.96 18.89 5.40
CA LEU A 238 -13.53 17.49 5.23
C LEU A 238 -14.61 16.50 5.66
N THR A 239 -15.53 16.92 6.53
CA THR A 239 -16.65 16.12 7.05
C THR A 239 -17.85 16.02 6.12
N GLU A 240 -17.90 16.79 5.04
CA GLU A 240 -19.06 16.76 4.15
C GLU A 240 -19.10 15.47 3.33
N GLU A 241 -20.23 14.76 3.33
CA GLU A 241 -20.35 13.53 2.55
C GLU A 241 -20.19 13.82 1.05
N LEU A 242 -19.46 12.96 0.30
CA LEU A 242 -19.23 13.15 -1.13
C LEU A 242 -20.56 13.26 -1.91
N SER A 243 -21.57 12.52 -1.47
CA SER A 243 -22.96 12.60 -1.94
C SER A 243 -23.52 14.03 -1.86
N ASN A 244 -23.28 14.75 -0.77
CA ASN A 244 -23.74 16.13 -0.57
C ASN A 244 -23.01 17.11 -1.49
N VAL A 245 -21.70 16.92 -1.69
CA VAL A 245 -20.91 17.74 -2.63
C VAL A 245 -21.42 17.55 -4.06
N LEU A 246 -21.68 16.30 -4.46
CA LEU A 246 -22.20 15.97 -5.79
C LEU A 246 -23.64 16.46 -5.99
N ALA A 247 -24.49 16.37 -4.96
CA ALA A 247 -25.86 16.86 -5.01
C ALA A 247 -25.93 18.36 -5.30
N ARG A 248 -25.06 19.17 -4.65
CA ARG A 248 -24.99 20.62 -4.90
C ARG A 248 -24.48 20.99 -6.30
N GLN A 249 -23.69 20.13 -6.92
CA GLN A 249 -23.20 20.34 -8.29
C GLN A 249 -24.20 19.91 -9.37
N SER A 250 -25.36 19.36 -8.98
CA SER A 250 -26.37 18.84 -9.90
C SER A 250 -27.65 19.69 -9.89
N SER A 251 -28.22 19.92 -11.08
CA SER A 251 -29.46 20.71 -11.27
C SER A 251 -30.72 19.85 -11.47
N HIS A 252 -30.64 18.52 -11.32
CA HIS A 252 -31.77 17.58 -11.55
C HIS A 252 -31.90 16.55 -10.41
N ALA A 253 -33.05 16.55 -9.73
CA ALA A 253 -33.27 15.84 -8.45
C ALA A 253 -33.67 14.35 -8.58
N GLN A 254 -34.38 13.91 -9.64
CA GLN A 254 -35.01 12.58 -9.65
C GLN A 254 -34.12 11.41 -10.11
N ALA A 255 -33.08 11.65 -10.91
CA ALA A 255 -32.10 10.62 -11.29
C ALA A 255 -30.95 10.48 -10.26
N LEU A 256 -30.97 11.32 -9.22
CA LEU A 256 -29.94 11.44 -8.22
C LEU A 256 -30.07 10.34 -7.16
N ASP A 257 -31.29 10.01 -6.74
CA ASP A 257 -31.55 9.10 -5.62
C ASP A 257 -30.98 7.69 -5.85
N SER A 258 -31.26 7.06 -7.00
CA SER A 258 -30.74 5.72 -7.31
C SER A 258 -29.21 5.67 -7.45
N ASN A 259 -28.61 6.76 -7.92
CA ASN A 259 -27.16 6.82 -8.14
C ASN A 259 -26.38 7.22 -6.87
N LEU A 260 -26.97 8.04 -6.00
CA LEU A 260 -26.43 8.33 -4.66
C LEU A 260 -26.46 7.08 -3.78
N VAL A 261 -27.51 6.26 -3.89
CA VAL A 261 -27.59 4.95 -3.23
C VAL A 261 -26.49 4.01 -3.72
N ALA A 262 -26.16 4.02 -5.02
CA ALA A 262 -25.03 3.25 -5.54
C ALA A 262 -23.68 3.73 -4.95
N LEU A 263 -23.49 5.04 -4.80
CA LEU A 263 -22.28 5.62 -4.19
C LEU A 263 -22.12 5.25 -2.70
N GLN A 264 -23.22 5.10 -1.98
CA GLN A 264 -23.25 4.64 -0.58
C GLN A 264 -22.92 3.14 -0.44
N SER A 265 -23.06 2.36 -1.52
CA SER A 265 -22.71 0.93 -1.54
C SER A 265 -21.23 0.65 -1.81
N VAL A 266 -20.48 1.68 -2.25
CA VAL A 266 -19.04 1.57 -2.49
C VAL A 266 -18.31 1.34 -1.18
N ASP A 267 -17.33 0.44 -1.16
CA ASP A 267 -16.48 0.20 0.01
C ASP A 267 -15.74 1.49 0.41
N SER A 268 -16.25 2.12 1.46
CA SER A 268 -15.75 3.39 2.00
C SER A 268 -14.34 3.25 2.58
N SER A 269 -14.01 2.06 3.08
CA SER A 269 -12.69 1.73 3.62
C SER A 269 -11.65 1.69 2.52
N ARG A 270 -11.92 0.97 1.43
CA ARG A 270 -11.04 0.88 0.27
C ARG A 270 -10.91 2.21 -0.47
N THR A 271 -12.01 2.93 -0.61
CA THR A 271 -11.99 4.28 -1.17
C THR A 271 -11.12 5.22 -0.31
N GLY A 272 -11.23 5.11 1.01
CA GLY A 272 -10.36 5.81 1.97
C GLY A 272 -8.89 5.48 1.73
N PHE A 273 -8.57 4.20 1.62
CA PHE A 273 -7.21 3.74 1.35
C PHE A 273 -6.61 4.35 0.07
N ILE A 274 -7.27 4.19 -1.08
CA ILE A 274 -6.77 4.65 -2.39
C ILE A 274 -6.69 6.18 -2.43
N SER A 275 -7.70 6.89 -1.91
CA SER A 275 -7.67 8.36 -1.86
C SER A 275 -6.54 8.89 -0.98
N CYS A 276 -6.24 8.20 0.13
CA CYS A 276 -5.11 8.55 0.97
C CYS A 276 -3.78 8.39 0.23
N TYR A 277 -3.56 7.35 -0.58
CA TYR A 277 -2.38 7.29 -1.45
C TYR A 277 -2.26 8.48 -2.39
N PHE A 278 -3.38 8.91 -2.99
CA PHE A 278 -3.34 10.10 -3.84
C PHE A 278 -2.93 11.35 -3.04
N TYR A 279 -3.46 11.51 -1.82
CA TYR A 279 -3.02 12.56 -0.91
C TYR A 279 -1.52 12.46 -0.58
N LEU A 280 -1.03 11.26 -0.24
CA LEU A 280 0.39 11.01 0.04
C LEU A 280 1.26 11.40 -1.14
N TYR A 281 0.90 11.00 -2.36
CA TYR A 281 1.69 11.31 -3.55
C TYR A 281 1.73 12.78 -3.87
N MET A 282 0.62 13.49 -3.71
CA MET A 282 0.61 14.93 -3.92
C MET A 282 1.41 15.70 -2.85
N ILE A 283 1.44 15.22 -1.60
CA ILE A 283 2.22 15.83 -0.51
C ILE A 283 3.71 15.50 -0.65
N LEU A 284 4.05 14.21 -0.63
CA LEU A 284 5.42 13.72 -0.52
C LEU A 284 6.18 13.73 -1.86
N ARG A 285 5.45 13.75 -2.98
CA ARG A 285 5.97 13.61 -4.35
C ARG A 285 6.56 12.22 -4.64
N GLU A 286 6.86 11.96 -5.90
CA GLU A 286 7.30 10.63 -6.39
C GLU A 286 8.48 10.05 -5.60
N SER A 287 9.47 10.88 -5.22
CA SER A 287 10.62 10.44 -4.42
C SER A 287 10.37 10.36 -2.91
N GLY A 288 9.19 10.73 -2.43
CA GLY A 288 8.87 10.78 -1.00
C GLY A 288 8.06 9.59 -0.48
N VAL A 289 7.40 8.86 -1.38
CA VAL A 289 6.68 7.61 -1.03
C VAL A 289 7.61 6.43 -1.25
N ASP A 290 7.88 5.72 -0.16
CA ASP A 290 8.79 4.57 -0.18
C ASP A 290 8.17 3.33 -0.83
N ALA A 291 8.98 2.49 -1.48
CA ALA A 291 8.54 1.21 -2.05
C ALA A 291 7.79 0.33 -1.05
N PHE A 292 8.17 0.35 0.23
CA PHE A 292 7.46 -0.36 1.30
C PHE A 292 5.99 0.09 1.43
N VAL A 293 5.75 1.41 1.41
CA VAL A 293 4.40 1.96 1.54
C VAL A 293 3.64 1.76 0.22
N LEU A 294 4.29 1.94 -0.92
CA LEU A 294 3.67 1.81 -2.23
C LEU A 294 3.21 0.38 -2.55
N ASN A 295 3.95 -0.65 -2.10
CA ASN A 295 3.62 -2.04 -2.39
C ASN A 295 2.18 -2.41 -2.06
N TRP A 296 1.64 -1.91 -0.94
CA TRP A 296 0.27 -2.21 -0.53
C TRP A 296 -0.78 -1.67 -1.50
N LEU A 297 -0.53 -0.50 -2.13
CA LEU A 297 -1.40 0.03 -3.20
C LEU A 297 -1.29 -0.85 -4.44
N LEU A 298 -0.07 -1.20 -4.86
CA LEU A 298 0.17 -2.00 -6.06
C LEU A 298 -0.48 -3.38 -5.97
N GLU A 299 -0.28 -4.10 -4.87
CA GLU A 299 -0.91 -5.40 -4.67
C GLU A 299 -2.43 -5.29 -4.65
N GLN A 300 -2.98 -4.22 -4.05
CA GLN A 300 -4.42 -4.00 -4.01
C GLN A 300 -4.99 -3.72 -5.41
N LEU A 301 -4.39 -2.80 -6.16
CA LEU A 301 -4.82 -2.47 -7.52
C LEU A 301 -4.68 -3.67 -8.46
N LEU A 302 -3.61 -4.47 -8.30
CA LEU A 302 -3.40 -5.65 -9.12
C LEU A 302 -4.42 -6.76 -8.79
N ALA A 303 -4.75 -6.96 -7.52
CA ALA A 303 -5.82 -7.88 -7.13
C ALA A 303 -7.16 -7.47 -7.76
N ASP A 304 -7.44 -6.17 -7.82
CA ASP A 304 -8.65 -5.61 -8.43
C ASP A 304 -8.68 -5.85 -9.94
N VAL A 305 -7.58 -5.57 -10.62
CA VAL A 305 -7.40 -5.85 -12.06
C VAL A 305 -7.61 -7.34 -12.37
N CYS A 306 -7.01 -8.23 -11.59
CA CYS A 306 -7.15 -9.68 -11.78
C CYS A 306 -8.58 -10.16 -11.56
N ARG A 307 -9.26 -9.66 -10.51
CA ARG A 307 -10.66 -10.05 -10.21
C ARG A 307 -11.62 -9.67 -11.33
N THR A 308 -11.43 -8.50 -11.95
CA THR A 308 -12.35 -7.97 -12.96
C THR A 308 -11.97 -8.34 -14.39
N GLU A 309 -10.87 -9.05 -14.59
CA GLU A 309 -10.35 -9.44 -15.91
C GLU A 309 -11.37 -10.25 -16.73
N SER A 310 -12.03 -11.24 -16.12
CA SER A 310 -13.00 -12.08 -16.83
C SER A 310 -14.24 -11.31 -17.27
N LEU A 311 -14.68 -10.33 -16.46
CA LEU A 311 -15.80 -9.44 -16.77
C LEU A 311 -15.41 -8.44 -17.86
N MET A 312 -14.17 -7.92 -17.80
CA MET A 312 -13.59 -7.05 -18.82
C MET A 312 -13.52 -7.77 -20.17
N HIS A 313 -13.06 -9.02 -20.19
CA HIS A 313 -13.00 -9.84 -21.41
C HIS A 313 -14.39 -10.09 -22.02
N LYS A 314 -15.42 -10.26 -21.19
CA LYS A 314 -16.82 -10.44 -21.64
C LYS A 314 -17.51 -9.14 -22.06
N GLY A 315 -16.85 -7.98 -21.88
CA GLY A 315 -17.46 -6.66 -22.10
C GLY A 315 -18.57 -6.32 -21.09
N SER A 316 -18.71 -7.10 -20.02
CA SER A 316 -19.66 -6.84 -18.91
C SER A 316 -19.12 -5.81 -17.91
N TYR A 317 -17.89 -5.34 -18.15
CA TYR A 317 -17.18 -4.37 -17.33
C TYR A 317 -16.50 -3.34 -18.24
N SER A 318 -16.32 -2.10 -17.76
CA SER A 318 -15.70 -1.02 -18.53
C SER A 318 -14.25 -1.33 -18.89
N GLN A 319 -14.02 -1.72 -20.14
CA GLN A 319 -12.70 -2.09 -20.63
C GLN A 319 -11.72 -0.90 -20.62
N SER A 320 -12.21 0.32 -20.86
CA SER A 320 -11.41 1.55 -20.79
C SER A 320 -10.97 1.89 -19.37
N LEU A 321 -11.86 1.73 -18.38
CA LEU A 321 -11.50 1.93 -16.98
C LEU A 321 -10.50 0.87 -16.52
N TRP A 322 -10.73 -0.39 -16.88
CA TRP A 322 -9.80 -1.48 -16.59
C TRP A 322 -8.41 -1.18 -17.16
N PHE A 323 -8.35 -0.81 -18.44
CA PHE A 323 -7.10 -0.47 -19.11
C PHE A 323 -6.41 0.74 -18.46
N TRP A 324 -7.17 1.77 -18.09
CA TRP A 324 -6.61 2.92 -17.38
C TRP A 324 -6.03 2.52 -16.01
N THR A 325 -6.72 1.68 -15.22
CA THR A 325 -6.21 1.19 -13.93
C THR A 325 -4.92 0.39 -14.09
N VAL A 326 -4.83 -0.43 -15.14
CA VAL A 326 -3.62 -1.19 -15.46
C VAL A 326 -2.45 -0.26 -15.81
N MET A 327 -2.69 0.74 -16.66
CA MET A 327 -1.69 1.77 -16.99
C MET A 327 -1.25 2.57 -15.76
N PHE A 328 -2.20 2.91 -14.88
CA PHE A 328 -1.93 3.60 -13.63
C PHE A 328 -1.06 2.77 -12.69
N GLY A 329 -1.37 1.47 -12.53
CA GLY A 329 -0.58 0.55 -11.73
C GLY A 329 0.84 0.38 -12.28
N ALA A 330 1.00 0.21 -13.60
CA ALA A 330 2.30 0.17 -14.25
C ALA A 330 3.10 1.45 -14.00
N CYS A 331 2.47 2.63 -14.18
CA CYS A 331 3.07 3.91 -13.86
C CYS A 331 3.51 4.00 -12.38
N ALA A 332 2.70 3.48 -11.46
CA ALA A 332 3.05 3.47 -10.05
C ALA A 332 4.27 2.60 -9.74
N THR A 333 4.48 1.47 -10.44
CA THR A 333 5.71 0.67 -10.26
C THR A 333 6.99 1.42 -10.65
N VAL A 334 6.91 2.31 -11.65
CA VAL A 334 8.05 3.16 -12.07
C VAL A 334 8.30 4.29 -11.07
N ALA A 335 7.25 4.75 -10.39
CA ALA A 335 7.32 5.78 -9.37
C ALA A 335 7.92 5.29 -8.03
N ALA A 336 8.21 3.99 -7.89
CA ALA A 336 8.71 3.43 -6.65
C ALA A 336 10.14 3.91 -6.34
N ARG A 337 10.36 4.44 -5.13
CA ARG A 337 11.72 4.68 -4.63
C ARG A 337 12.33 3.37 -4.12
N ILE A 338 13.25 2.82 -4.92
CA ILE A 338 13.95 1.55 -4.65
C ILE A 338 15.26 1.84 -3.91
N THR A 339 15.52 1.15 -2.79
CA THR A 339 16.73 1.34 -1.98
C THR A 339 17.58 0.08 -1.84
N SER A 340 17.08 -1.09 -2.28
CA SER A 340 17.85 -2.34 -2.25
C SER A 340 17.67 -3.18 -3.53
N PRO A 341 18.62 -4.09 -3.84
CA PRO A 341 18.49 -5.02 -4.96
C PRO A 341 17.27 -5.93 -4.86
N LEU A 342 16.94 -6.40 -3.65
CA LEU A 342 15.78 -7.25 -3.39
C LEU A 342 14.45 -6.52 -3.67
N GLU A 343 14.38 -5.24 -3.29
CA GLU A 343 13.24 -4.38 -3.65
C GLU A 343 13.12 -4.21 -5.16
N ASN A 344 14.24 -3.98 -5.85
CA ASN A 344 14.25 -3.82 -7.29
C ASN A 344 13.70 -5.07 -7.99
N GLU A 345 14.15 -6.25 -7.58
CA GLU A 345 13.70 -7.53 -8.11
C GLU A 345 12.19 -7.72 -7.90
N GLN A 346 11.68 -7.52 -6.68
CA GLN A 346 10.27 -7.73 -6.36
C GLN A 346 9.35 -6.68 -7.00
N MET A 347 9.77 -5.40 -7.07
CA MET A 347 9.04 -4.37 -7.80
C MET A 347 9.02 -4.61 -9.31
N SER A 348 10.14 -5.10 -9.88
CA SER A 348 10.19 -5.49 -11.29
C SER A 348 9.24 -6.64 -11.58
N ALA A 349 9.15 -7.63 -10.69
CA ALA A 349 8.20 -8.73 -10.85
C ALA A 349 6.73 -8.26 -10.80
N ILE A 350 6.38 -7.27 -9.97
CA ILE A 350 5.04 -6.66 -9.97
C ILE A 350 4.80 -5.89 -11.29
N ARG A 351 5.78 -5.11 -11.75
CA ARG A 351 5.74 -4.38 -13.01
C ARG A 351 5.51 -5.32 -14.19
N ASP A 352 6.18 -6.46 -14.22
CA ASP A 352 6.04 -7.43 -15.30
C ASP A 352 4.60 -7.96 -15.40
N VAL A 353 3.94 -8.21 -14.27
CA VAL A 353 2.52 -8.58 -14.29
C VAL A 353 1.66 -7.45 -14.86
N TYR A 354 1.92 -6.19 -14.50
CA TYR A 354 1.21 -5.07 -15.12
C TYR A 354 1.46 -4.95 -16.62
N MET A 355 2.68 -5.19 -17.10
CA MET A 355 2.99 -5.21 -18.53
C MET A 355 2.21 -6.30 -19.27
N ASP A 356 2.13 -7.51 -18.68
CA ASP A 356 1.29 -8.58 -19.22
C ASP A 356 -0.19 -8.16 -19.31
N LYS A 357 -0.70 -7.42 -18.31
CA LYS A 357 -2.07 -6.88 -18.33
C LYS A 357 -2.25 -5.77 -19.37
N ILE A 358 -1.24 -4.92 -19.63
CA ILE A 358 -1.28 -3.92 -20.70
C ILE A 358 -1.38 -4.62 -22.06
N ASN A 359 -0.56 -5.63 -22.29
CA ASN A 359 -0.61 -6.43 -23.52
C ASN A 359 -1.98 -7.12 -23.68
N LEU A 360 -2.52 -7.71 -22.61
CA LEU A 360 -3.85 -8.29 -22.60
C LEU A 360 -4.94 -7.27 -22.99
N ALA A 361 -4.94 -6.08 -22.38
CA ALA A 361 -5.86 -5.00 -22.76
C ALA A 361 -5.73 -4.64 -24.24
N SER A 362 -4.51 -4.53 -24.75
CA SER A 362 -4.24 -4.24 -26.16
C SER A 362 -4.89 -5.27 -27.10
N GLN A 363 -4.76 -6.56 -26.78
CA GLN A 363 -5.36 -7.65 -27.55
C GLN A 363 -6.89 -7.65 -27.49
N VAL A 364 -7.47 -7.50 -26.29
CA VAL A 364 -8.93 -7.49 -26.10
C VAL A 364 -9.59 -6.29 -26.77
N LEU A 365 -8.99 -5.10 -26.62
CA LEU A 365 -9.47 -3.84 -27.21
C LEU A 365 -9.08 -3.68 -28.69
N LYS A 366 -8.27 -4.60 -29.23
CA LYS A 366 -7.73 -4.56 -30.60
C LYS A 366 -6.96 -3.27 -30.91
N ILE A 367 -6.23 -2.75 -29.92
CA ILE A 367 -5.40 -1.56 -30.04
C ILE A 367 -4.07 -1.97 -30.72
N LYS A 368 -3.66 -1.22 -31.73
CA LYS A 368 -2.42 -1.49 -32.50
C LYS A 368 -1.46 -0.31 -32.58
N SER A 369 -1.83 0.82 -32.00
CA SER A 369 -1.05 2.05 -32.04
C SER A 369 -1.28 2.87 -30.78
N TRP A 370 -0.33 3.73 -30.47
CA TRP A 370 -0.42 4.61 -29.31
C TRP A 370 -1.64 5.53 -29.40
N GLU A 371 -1.98 6.02 -30.60
CA GLU A 371 -3.20 6.80 -30.82
C GLU A 371 -4.49 6.01 -30.50
N GLY A 372 -4.50 4.71 -30.78
CA GLY A 372 -5.59 3.83 -30.37
C GLY A 372 -5.65 3.66 -28.84
N ALA A 373 -4.50 3.47 -28.19
CA ALA A 373 -4.39 3.38 -26.73
C ALA A 373 -4.89 4.66 -26.06
N LYS A 374 -4.41 5.81 -26.52
CA LYS A 374 -4.81 7.14 -26.08
C LYS A 374 -6.32 7.36 -26.27
N SER A 375 -6.88 6.95 -27.40
CA SER A 375 -8.33 7.01 -27.63
C SER A 375 -9.13 6.15 -26.64
N ALA A 376 -8.62 4.97 -26.28
CA ALA A 376 -9.24 4.14 -25.25
C ALA A 376 -9.12 4.75 -23.84
N LEU A 377 -7.98 5.36 -23.51
CA LEU A 377 -7.75 6.05 -22.23
C LEU A 377 -8.65 7.30 -22.10
N ARG A 378 -8.87 8.06 -23.18
CA ARG A 378 -9.79 9.22 -23.22
C ARG A 378 -11.22 8.87 -22.80
N LEU A 379 -11.66 7.64 -23.02
CA LEU A 379 -12.99 7.19 -22.59
C LEU A 379 -13.13 7.25 -21.05
N PHE A 380 -12.04 7.13 -20.31
CA PHE A 380 -12.04 7.33 -18.85
C PHE A 380 -11.34 8.62 -18.40
N ALA A 381 -10.05 8.79 -18.66
CA ALA A 381 -9.28 9.95 -18.24
C ALA A 381 -8.02 10.13 -19.10
N TRP A 382 -8.02 11.17 -19.93
CA TRP A 382 -6.87 11.62 -20.70
C TRP A 382 -7.07 13.08 -21.16
N GLU A 383 -5.99 13.87 -21.18
CA GLU A 383 -5.96 15.24 -21.70
C GLU A 383 -5.03 15.31 -22.93
N ASP A 384 -5.42 16.04 -23.97
CA ASP A 384 -4.69 16.05 -25.26
C ASP A 384 -3.30 16.70 -25.17
N ASP A 385 -3.07 17.55 -24.19
CA ASP A 385 -1.81 18.26 -23.90
C ASP A 385 -1.12 17.72 -22.64
N PHE A 386 -1.38 16.46 -22.27
CA PHE A 386 -0.77 15.84 -21.10
C PHE A 386 0.75 15.74 -21.21
N ASP A 387 1.46 16.42 -20.30
CA ASP A 387 2.92 16.51 -20.25
C ASP A 387 3.64 15.22 -19.84
N GLY A 388 2.92 14.14 -19.53
CA GLY A 388 3.46 12.80 -19.29
C GLY A 388 3.13 11.79 -20.39
N GLU A 389 2.66 12.25 -21.55
CA GLU A 389 2.28 11.38 -22.67
C GLU A 389 3.45 10.49 -23.12
N GLU A 390 4.65 11.05 -23.22
CA GLU A 390 5.82 10.32 -23.72
C GLU A 390 6.21 9.16 -22.81
N GLU A 391 6.20 9.37 -21.49
CA GLU A 391 6.54 8.31 -20.54
C GLU A 391 5.49 7.20 -20.53
N LEU A 392 4.19 7.54 -20.60
CA LEU A 392 3.13 6.53 -20.70
C LEU A 392 3.15 5.79 -22.04
N ARG A 393 3.49 6.50 -23.13
CA ARG A 393 3.67 5.89 -24.46
C ARG A 393 4.75 4.83 -24.40
N ARG A 394 5.92 5.13 -23.83
CA ARG A 394 7.02 4.16 -23.68
C ARG A 394 6.61 2.93 -22.89
N LEU A 395 5.87 3.10 -21.79
CA LEU A 395 5.36 1.96 -21.00
C LEU A 395 4.43 1.08 -21.82
N TRP A 396 3.52 1.68 -22.60
CA TRP A 396 2.62 0.93 -23.46
C TRP A 396 3.36 0.25 -24.62
N GLU A 397 4.32 0.95 -25.23
CA GLU A 397 5.12 0.41 -26.33
C GLU A 397 5.99 -0.77 -25.88
N GLU A 398 6.64 -0.66 -24.73
CA GLU A 398 7.40 -1.75 -24.11
C GLU A 398 6.52 -2.99 -23.88
N ALA A 399 5.31 -2.80 -23.36
CA ALA A 399 4.40 -3.91 -23.09
C ALA A 399 3.88 -4.62 -24.35
N VAL A 400 3.75 -3.92 -25.48
CA VAL A 400 3.07 -4.41 -26.69
C VAL A 400 4.03 -4.78 -27.83
N TRP A 401 5.24 -4.21 -27.89
CA TRP A 401 6.21 -4.44 -28.97
C TRP A 401 7.33 -5.43 -28.65
N GLU A 402 7.56 -5.79 -27.38
CA GLU A 402 8.78 -6.54 -27.03
C GLU A 402 8.80 -8.02 -27.46
N ASP A 403 7.71 -8.63 -27.95
CA ASP A 403 7.79 -9.97 -28.51
C ASP A 403 6.64 -10.27 -29.48
N ASP A 404 6.92 -11.12 -30.48
CA ASP A 404 5.93 -11.91 -31.23
C ASP A 404 5.20 -12.92 -30.28
N GLY A 405 4.56 -12.39 -29.23
CA GLY A 405 3.63 -13.07 -28.33
C GLY A 405 4.20 -13.76 -27.10
N HIS A 406 5.51 -13.72 -26.81
CA HIS A 406 6.07 -14.50 -25.69
C HIS A 406 7.19 -13.80 -24.91
N ARG A 407 6.82 -12.80 -24.09
CA ARG A 407 7.63 -12.49 -22.90
C ARG A 407 7.80 -13.80 -22.11
N PRO A 408 9.01 -14.19 -21.67
CA PRO A 408 9.19 -15.39 -20.87
C PRO A 408 8.25 -15.29 -19.67
N LYS A 409 7.28 -16.22 -19.57
CA LYS A 409 6.40 -16.28 -18.39
C LYS A 409 7.30 -16.44 -17.18
N LEU A 410 7.50 -15.37 -16.42
CA LEU A 410 8.10 -15.48 -15.09
C LEU A 410 7.07 -16.24 -14.23
N HIS A 411 7.28 -17.55 -14.13
CA HIS A 411 6.62 -18.36 -13.13
C HIS A 411 7.13 -17.92 -11.76
N SER A 412 6.43 -17.02 -11.06
CA SER A 412 6.49 -16.92 -9.59
C SER A 412 5.55 -15.92 -8.89
N LEU A 413 4.71 -15.14 -9.57
CA LEU A 413 3.67 -14.34 -8.88
C LEU A 413 2.24 -14.66 -9.32
N SER A 414 2.03 -15.11 -10.56
CA SER A 414 0.70 -15.50 -11.06
C SER A 414 0.11 -16.71 -10.34
N SER A 415 0.94 -17.57 -9.74
CA SER A 415 0.49 -18.71 -8.92
C SER A 415 -0.13 -18.32 -7.58
N GLY A 416 -0.10 -17.02 -7.24
CA GLY A 416 -0.70 -16.48 -6.02
C GLY A 416 -1.91 -15.58 -6.25
N PHE A 417 -2.14 -15.04 -7.46
CA PHE A 417 -3.35 -14.24 -7.70
C PHE A 417 -4.51 -15.18 -8.07
N PRO A 418 -5.67 -15.13 -7.40
CA PRO A 418 -6.80 -15.98 -7.76
C PRO A 418 -7.21 -15.68 -9.21
N ILE A 419 -7.03 -16.67 -10.09
CA ILE A 419 -7.62 -16.70 -11.41
C ILE A 419 -9.01 -17.31 -11.23
N SER A 420 -10.06 -16.52 -11.46
CA SER A 420 -11.44 -17.01 -11.46
C SER A 420 -11.81 -17.67 -12.78
#